data_AF-A0A9D9CCA6-F1
#
_entry.id   AF-A0A9D9CCA6-F1
#
_cell.length_a   1.000
_cell.length_b   1.000
_cell.length_c   1.000
_cell.angle_alpha   90.00
_cell.angle_beta   90.00
_cell.angle_gamma   90.00
#
_symmetry.space_group_name_H-M   'P 1'
#
loop_
_entity.id
_entity.type
_entity.pdbx_description
1 polymer ?
#
loop_
_entity_poly.entity_id
_entity_poly.type
_entity_poly.pdbx_seq_one_letter_code
_entity_poly.pdbx_strand_id
1 'polypeptide(L)'
;RVLSCMRKPSFEQFIQFKKIFDKIENQRLQEGKGPKGRQELVPYFISSHPACSEIDMAQLAVKTKHLNFHLEQVQDFTPTPMTLATEMYYTGYDPYTLKPVFTAKNKEDKLNQRRYFFWYKAEERAAIIRNLKKLGCQNLIRPLLG
;
A
#
# COMPACT_ATOMS: atom_id res chain seq x y z
N ARG A 1 12.09 -0.53 -2.28
CA ARG A 1 12.14 0.41 -3.41
C ARG A 1 11.22 1.61 -3.19
N VAL A 2 9.89 1.47 -3.30
CA VAL A 2 8.94 2.60 -3.12
C VAL A 2 9.15 3.33 -1.79
N LEU A 3 9.20 2.61 -0.66
CA LEU A 3 9.45 3.21 0.66
C LEU A 3 10.78 3.97 0.74
N SER A 4 11.83 3.47 0.10
CA SER A 4 13.13 4.14 0.03
C SER A 4 13.03 5.47 -0.72
N CYS A 5 12.27 5.52 -1.83
CA CYS A 5 11.98 6.78 -2.54
C CYS A 5 11.17 7.75 -1.67
N MET A 6 10.32 7.23 -0.77
CA MET A 6 9.61 8.02 0.24
C MET A 6 10.49 8.39 1.46
N ARG A 7 11.76 7.98 1.49
CA ARG A 7 12.67 8.09 2.65
C ARG A 7 12.12 7.44 3.92
N LYS A 8 11.32 6.40 3.75
CA LYS A 8 10.75 5.59 4.83
C LYS A 8 11.58 4.32 5.04
N PRO A 9 11.61 3.79 6.28
CA PRO A 9 12.23 2.51 6.54
C PRO A 9 11.50 1.35 5.86
N SER A 10 12.03 0.14 5.99
CA SER A 10 11.42 -1.05 5.42
C SER A 10 10.04 -1.33 6.04
N PHE A 11 9.15 -1.96 5.26
CA PHE A 11 7.84 -2.38 5.74
C PHE A 11 7.92 -3.41 6.89
N GLU A 12 9.06 -4.08 7.05
CA GLU A 12 9.28 -5.02 8.14
C GLU A 12 9.17 -4.34 9.51
N GLN A 13 9.60 -3.08 9.64
CA GLN A 13 9.44 -2.33 10.89
C GLN A 13 7.97 -2.13 11.25
N PHE A 14 7.10 -1.92 10.26
CA PHE A 14 5.66 -1.83 10.49
C PHE A 14 5.07 -3.17 10.94
N ILE A 15 5.53 -4.29 10.37
CA ILE A 15 5.12 -5.64 10.78
C ILE A 15 5.55 -5.90 12.24
N GLN A 16 6.78 -5.55 12.60
CA GLN A 16 7.29 -5.67 13.96
C GLN A 16 6.50 -4.80 14.94
N PHE A 17 6.23 -3.55 14.58
CA PHE A 17 5.39 -2.66 15.36
C PHE A 17 4.00 -3.25 15.59
N LYS A 18 3.34 -3.79 14.55
CA LYS A 18 2.03 -4.43 14.68
C LYS A 18 2.07 -5.60 15.66
N LYS A 19 3.09 -6.47 15.59
CA LYS A 19 3.23 -7.60 16.52
C LYS A 19 3.34 -7.14 17.97
N ILE A 20 4.12 -6.08 18.22
CA ILE A 20 4.26 -5.50 19.57
C ILE A 20 2.92 -4.89 20.02
N PHE A 21 2.26 -4.13 19.15
CA PHE A 21 0.95 -3.54 19.41
C PHE A 21 -0.10 -4.60 19.76
N ASP A 22 -0.24 -5.65 18.93
CA ASP A 22 -1.20 -6.73 19.15
C ASP A 22 -0.93 -7.45 20.49
N LYS A 23 0.34 -7.64 20.86
CA LYS A 23 0.71 -8.26 22.14
C LYS A 23 0.27 -7.40 23.32
N ILE A 24 0.57 -6.10 23.29
CA ILE A 24 0.20 -5.15 24.35
C ILE A 24 -1.32 -5.05 24.45
N GLU A 25 -2.02 -4.99 23.32
CA GLU A 25 -3.47 -4.88 23.27
C GLU A 25 -4.16 -6.13 23.84
N ASN A 26 -3.68 -7.33 23.49
CA ASN A 26 -4.21 -8.56 24.06
C ASN A 26 -4.01 -8.61 25.59
N GLN A 27 -2.85 -8.21 26.08
CA GLN A 27 -2.58 -8.14 27.52
C GLN A 27 -3.51 -7.14 28.21
N ARG A 28 -3.67 -5.95 27.63
CA ARG A 28 -4.56 -4.91 28.17
C ARG A 28 -6.01 -5.39 28.27
N LEU A 29 -6.51 -6.09 27.26
CA LEU A 29 -7.85 -6.68 27.24
C LEU A 29 -8.02 -7.76 28.33
N GLN A 30 -7.02 -8.61 28.54
CA GLN A 30 -7.03 -9.63 29.59
C GLN A 30 -7.03 -9.01 31.00
N GLU A 31 -6.27 -7.93 31.20
CA GLU A 31 -6.17 -7.23 32.49
C GLU A 31 -7.35 -6.27 32.75
N GLY A 32 -8.23 -6.05 31.76
CA GLY A 32 -9.36 -5.11 31.88
C GLY A 32 -8.94 -3.65 32.06
N LYS A 33 -7.73 -3.28 31.62
CA LYS A 33 -7.17 -1.93 31.80
C LYS A 33 -7.51 -0.99 30.64
N GLY A 34 -7.75 0.29 30.94
CA GLY A 34 -7.94 1.32 29.93
C GLY A 34 -9.30 1.28 29.20
N PRO A 35 -9.39 1.78 27.96
CA PRO A 35 -10.65 1.91 27.24
C PRO A 35 -11.35 0.57 26.99
N LYS A 36 -12.69 0.56 27.01
CA LYS A 36 -13.47 -0.64 26.64
C LYS A 36 -13.32 -0.92 25.15
N GLY A 37 -13.20 -2.21 24.79
CA GLY A 37 -13.11 -2.66 23.39
C GLY A 37 -11.68 -2.79 22.89
N ARG A 38 -11.51 -3.45 21.74
CA ARG A 38 -10.20 -3.69 21.11
C ARG A 38 -9.74 -2.44 20.36
N GLN A 39 -8.50 -2.01 20.58
CA GLN A 39 -7.85 -0.97 19.79
C GLN A 39 -7.27 -1.57 18.51
N GLU A 40 -7.43 -0.85 17.40
CA GLU A 40 -6.94 -1.27 16.09
C GLU A 40 -6.04 -0.20 15.48
N LEU A 41 -5.06 -0.64 14.69
CA LEU A 41 -4.25 0.27 13.90
C LEU A 41 -5.02 0.64 12.64
N VAL A 42 -5.15 1.94 12.37
CA VAL A 42 -5.74 2.46 11.13
C VAL A 42 -4.62 3.10 10.30
N PRO A 43 -3.94 2.32 9.44
CA PRO A 43 -2.86 2.83 8.61
C PRO A 43 -3.40 3.65 7.43
N TYR A 44 -2.71 4.74 7.12
CA TYR A 44 -2.96 5.57 5.95
C TYR A 44 -2.02 5.19 4.80
N PHE A 45 -2.60 4.85 3.64
CA PHE A 45 -1.86 4.43 2.45
C PHE A 45 -1.97 5.44 1.31
N ILE A 46 -0.87 5.58 0.56
CA ILE A 46 -0.81 6.41 -0.66
C ILE A 46 -0.67 5.48 -1.86
N SER A 47 -1.60 5.56 -2.83
CA SER A 47 -1.47 4.91 -4.14
C SER A 47 -0.76 5.83 -5.13
N SER A 48 -0.23 5.27 -6.23
CA SER A 48 0.33 6.05 -7.36
C SER A 48 1.51 6.96 -7.03
N HIS A 49 2.18 6.73 -5.90
CA HIS A 49 3.40 7.45 -5.55
C HIS A 49 4.46 7.23 -6.63
N PRO A 50 5.34 8.21 -6.94
CA PRO A 50 6.48 7.99 -7.81
C PRO A 50 7.27 6.74 -7.42
N ALA A 51 7.78 6.04 -8.42
CA ALA A 51 8.39 4.71 -8.34
C ALA A 51 7.42 3.57 -8.00
N CYS A 52 6.14 3.80 -7.75
CA CYS A 52 5.17 2.74 -7.50
C CYS A 52 4.60 2.20 -8.81
N SER A 53 4.84 0.91 -9.07
CA SER A 53 4.22 0.16 -10.16
C SER A 53 2.99 -0.60 -9.67
N GLU A 54 2.20 -1.11 -10.61
CA GLU A 54 1.04 -1.93 -10.31
C GLU A 54 1.40 -3.20 -9.53
N ILE A 55 2.54 -3.81 -9.84
CA ILE A 55 3.05 -5.00 -9.13
C ILE A 55 3.38 -4.69 -7.67
N ASP A 56 3.95 -3.51 -7.38
CA ASP A 56 4.24 -3.11 -5.99
C ASP A 56 2.94 -2.99 -5.18
N MET A 57 1.85 -2.49 -5.78
CA MET A 57 0.55 -2.40 -5.12
C MET A 57 -0.12 -3.75 -4.92
N ALA A 58 -0.05 -4.64 -5.91
CA ALA A 58 -0.53 -6.01 -5.74
C ALA A 58 0.19 -6.72 -4.59
N GLN A 59 1.52 -6.62 -4.53
CA GLN A 59 2.32 -7.21 -3.45
C GLN A 59 2.01 -6.59 -2.09
N LEU A 60 1.81 -5.26 -2.04
CA LEU A 60 1.43 -4.57 -0.81
C LEU A 60 0.05 -5.03 -0.32
N ALA A 61 -0.93 -5.15 -1.22
CA ALA A 61 -2.27 -5.60 -0.89
C ALA A 61 -2.30 -7.03 -0.32
N VAL A 62 -1.48 -7.94 -0.86
CA VAL A 62 -1.31 -9.28 -0.28
C VAL A 62 -0.73 -9.20 1.14
N LYS A 63 0.29 -8.37 1.35
CA LYS A 63 0.88 -8.19 2.69
C LYS A 63 -0.11 -7.61 3.69
N THR A 64 -0.86 -6.57 3.31
CA THR A 64 -1.84 -5.95 4.20
C THR A 64 -3.02 -6.86 4.50
N LYS A 65 -3.47 -7.68 3.53
CA LYS A 65 -4.45 -8.74 3.75
C LYS A 65 -3.97 -9.76 4.79
N HIS A 66 -2.73 -10.24 4.68
CA HIS A 66 -2.17 -11.16 5.69
C HIS A 66 -2.06 -10.55 7.09
N LEU A 67 -1.95 -9.22 7.18
CA LEU A 67 -1.97 -8.48 8.44
C LEU A 67 -3.39 -8.14 8.92
N ASN A 68 -4.42 -8.66 8.25
CA ASN A 68 -5.84 -8.42 8.52
C ASN A 68 -6.26 -6.94 8.43
N PHE A 69 -5.59 -6.15 7.59
CA PHE A 69 -5.98 -4.77 7.33
C PHE A 69 -6.98 -4.69 6.19
N HIS A 70 -8.20 -4.26 6.52
CA HIS A 70 -9.21 -3.83 5.57
C HIS A 70 -9.06 -2.33 5.38
N LEU A 71 -8.37 -1.95 4.30
CA LEU A 71 -8.01 -0.56 4.09
C LEU A 71 -9.20 0.21 3.53
N GLU A 72 -9.60 1.24 4.25
CA GLU A 72 -10.61 2.22 3.83
C GLU A 72 -9.97 3.57 3.50
N GLN A 73 -8.88 3.91 4.19
CA GLN A 73 -8.16 5.17 4.02
C GLN A 73 -7.00 5.02 3.03
N VAL A 74 -7.34 5.20 1.75
CA VAL A 74 -6.36 5.23 0.66
C VAL A 74 -6.47 6.57 -0.07
N GLN A 75 -5.37 7.31 -0.09
CA GLN A 75 -5.27 8.55 -0.84
C GLN A 75 -4.44 8.33 -2.10
N ASP A 76 -4.90 8.87 -3.22
CA ASP A 76 -4.10 8.89 -4.42
C ASP A 76 -3.03 9.98 -4.33
N PHE A 77 -1.83 9.68 -4.84
CA PHE A 77 -0.75 10.65 -4.84
C PHE A 77 -1.17 11.91 -5.60
N THR A 78 -1.04 13.04 -4.91
CA THR A 78 -1.28 14.38 -5.43
C THR A 78 0.04 15.15 -5.32
N PRO A 79 0.59 15.69 -6.42
CA PRO A 79 1.84 16.42 -6.38
C PRO A 79 1.66 17.72 -5.58
N THR A 80 2.31 17.80 -4.42
CA THR A 80 2.34 19.00 -3.57
C THR A 80 3.66 19.76 -3.78
N PRO A 81 3.62 21.09 -3.95
CA PRO A 81 4.83 21.90 -4.12
C PRO A 81 5.88 21.63 -3.03
N MET A 82 7.15 21.86 -3.37
CA MET A 82 8.31 21.71 -2.46
C MET A 82 8.51 20.28 -1.93
N THR A 83 8.03 19.26 -2.66
CA THR A 83 8.29 17.85 -2.30
C THR A 83 9.11 17.13 -3.35
N LEU A 84 10.01 16.26 -2.87
CA LEU A 84 10.83 15.39 -3.70
C LEU A 84 9.99 14.50 -4.64
N ALA A 85 8.87 13.99 -4.14
CA ALA A 85 7.95 13.17 -4.94
C ALA A 85 7.34 13.99 -6.10
N THR A 86 7.11 15.28 -5.91
CA THR A 86 6.60 16.14 -6.98
C THR A 86 7.65 16.42 -8.04
N GLU A 87 8.91 16.60 -7.65
CA GLU A 87 10.01 16.67 -8.59
C GLU A 87 10.10 15.39 -9.43
N MET A 88 10.11 14.21 -8.79
CA MET A 88 10.07 12.92 -9.50
C MET A 88 8.85 12.78 -10.41
N TYR A 89 7.69 13.27 -9.98
CA TYR A 89 6.44 13.21 -10.74
C TYR A 89 6.56 14.02 -12.05
N TYR A 90 7.12 15.22 -11.99
CA TYR A 90 7.21 16.09 -13.17
C TYR A 90 8.41 15.76 -14.06
N THR A 91 9.59 15.53 -13.49
CA THR A 91 10.81 15.25 -14.26
C THR A 91 10.85 13.81 -14.78
N GLY A 92 10.24 12.86 -14.06
CA GLY A 92 10.37 11.43 -14.36
C GLY A 92 11.71 10.83 -13.93
N TYR A 93 12.49 11.54 -13.10
CA TYR A 93 13.79 11.08 -12.60
C TYR A 93 13.88 11.22 -11.08
N ASP A 94 14.65 10.33 -10.46
CA ASP A 94 15.13 10.55 -9.09
C ASP A 94 16.22 11.62 -9.14
N PRO A 95 16.07 12.79 -8.49
CA PRO A 95 16.98 13.91 -8.66
C PRO A 95 18.36 13.69 -8.04
N TYR A 96 18.52 12.69 -7.16
CA TYR A 96 19.82 12.37 -6.56
C TYR A 96 20.60 11.36 -7.40
N THR A 97 19.91 10.42 -8.04
CA THR A 97 20.55 9.34 -8.80
C THR A 97 20.47 9.51 -10.31
N LEU A 98 19.65 10.46 -10.78
CA LEU A 98 19.30 10.70 -12.18
C LEU A 98 18.76 9.46 -12.91
N LYS A 99 18.27 8.47 -12.16
CA LYS A 99 17.66 7.27 -12.74
C LYS A 99 16.20 7.54 -13.08
N PRO A 100 15.68 7.00 -14.20
CA PRO A 100 14.27 7.10 -14.54
C PRO A 100 13.36 6.53 -13.45
N VAL A 101 12.26 7.22 -13.18
CA VAL A 101 11.25 6.85 -12.18
C VAL A 101 9.89 6.78 -12.85
N PHE A 102 9.30 5.58 -12.87
CA PHE A 102 7.92 5.40 -13.30
C PHE A 102 6.96 6.15 -12.37
N THR A 103 5.97 6.81 -12.95
CA THR A 103 4.91 7.51 -12.20
C THR A 103 3.59 7.33 -12.93
N ALA A 104 2.56 6.87 -12.21
CA ALA A 104 1.21 6.77 -12.74
C ALA A 104 0.58 8.17 -12.88
N LYS A 105 0.39 8.63 -14.11
CA LYS A 105 -0.17 9.96 -14.42
C LYS A 105 -1.58 9.89 -14.96
N ASN A 106 -1.86 8.94 -15.85
CA ASN A 106 -3.19 8.81 -16.44
C ASN A 106 -4.18 8.19 -15.43
N LYS A 107 -5.47 8.40 -15.68
CA LYS A 107 -6.55 7.94 -14.80
C LYS A 107 -6.57 6.42 -14.66
N GLU A 108 -6.28 5.69 -15.73
CA GLU A 108 -6.34 4.23 -15.75
C GLU A 108 -5.25 3.60 -14.87
N ASP A 109 -4.00 4.05 -14.98
CA ASP A 109 -2.87 3.57 -14.18
C ASP A 109 -3.10 3.83 -12.69
N LYS A 110 -3.55 5.03 -12.35
CA LYS A 110 -3.87 5.43 -10.97
C LYS A 110 -4.98 4.55 -10.40
N LEU A 111 -6.02 4.33 -11.21
CA LEU A 111 -7.15 3.51 -10.82
C LEU A 111 -6.72 2.05 -10.64
N ASN A 112 -5.97 1.48 -11.57
CA ASN A 112 -5.44 0.11 -11.48
C ASN A 112 -4.65 -0.11 -10.20
N GLN A 113 -3.77 0.82 -9.82
CA GLN A 113 -3.06 0.76 -8.53
C GLN A 113 -4.00 0.82 -7.33
N ARG A 114 -4.94 1.77 -7.33
CA ARG A 114 -5.88 1.98 -6.22
C ARG A 114 -6.77 0.77 -5.95
N ARG A 115 -7.22 0.06 -6.99
CA ARG A 115 -8.13 -1.09 -6.88
C ARG A 115 -7.58 -2.22 -6.01
N TYR A 116 -6.26 -2.45 -5.99
CA TYR A 116 -5.66 -3.52 -5.18
C TYR A 116 -5.96 -3.38 -3.69
N PHE A 117 -6.13 -2.16 -3.17
CA PHE A 117 -6.51 -1.96 -1.77
C PHE A 117 -7.96 -2.32 -1.46
N PHE A 118 -8.81 -2.41 -2.49
CA PHE A 118 -10.22 -2.75 -2.41
C PHE A 118 -10.50 -4.18 -2.90
N TRP A 119 -9.53 -5.09 -2.79
CA TRP A 119 -9.62 -6.48 -3.25
C TRP A 119 -10.82 -7.27 -2.70
N TYR A 120 -11.36 -6.86 -1.55
CA TYR A 120 -12.52 -7.47 -0.90
C TYR A 120 -13.85 -7.09 -1.56
N LYS A 121 -13.88 -6.00 -2.35
CA LYS A 121 -15.08 -5.55 -3.07
C LYS A 121 -15.33 -6.40 -4.32
N ALA A 122 -16.55 -6.88 -4.49
CA ALA A 122 -16.90 -7.82 -5.57
C ALA A 122 -16.68 -7.20 -6.96
N GLU A 123 -17.00 -5.92 -7.10
CA GLU A 123 -16.88 -5.12 -8.31
C GLU A 123 -15.42 -4.97 -8.80
N GLU A 124 -14.44 -5.06 -7.90
CA GLU A 124 -13.02 -4.91 -8.24
C GLU A 124 -12.35 -6.23 -8.65
N ARG A 125 -12.91 -7.39 -8.24
CA ARG A 125 -12.29 -8.70 -8.43
C ARG A 125 -11.96 -9.01 -9.89
N ALA A 126 -12.90 -8.78 -10.81
CA ALA A 126 -12.73 -9.08 -12.22
C ALA A 126 -11.61 -8.23 -12.87
N ALA A 127 -11.50 -6.95 -12.47
CA ALA A 127 -10.46 -6.05 -12.94
C ALA A 127 -9.08 -6.47 -12.40
N ILE A 128 -8.99 -6.77 -11.10
CA ILE A 128 -7.75 -7.22 -10.45
C ILE A 128 -7.22 -8.50 -11.11
N ILE A 129 -8.07 -9.50 -11.34
CA ILE A 129 -7.66 -10.76 -11.99
C ILE A 129 -7.11 -10.50 -13.39
N ARG A 130 -7.80 -9.66 -14.18
CA ARG A 130 -7.40 -9.31 -15.54
C ARG A 130 -6.04 -8.62 -15.55
N ASN A 131 -5.84 -7.65 -14.67
CA ASN A 131 -4.59 -6.90 -14.58
C ASN A 131 -3.42 -7.79 -14.12
N LEU A 132 -3.63 -8.61 -13.09
CA LEU A 132 -2.61 -9.56 -12.63
C LEU A 132 -2.21 -10.56 -13.72
N LYS A 133 -3.15 -11.02 -14.54
CA LYS A 133 -2.84 -11.85 -15.72
C LYS A 133 -2.02 -11.08 -16.76
N LYS A 134 -2.41 -9.84 -17.08
CA LYS A 134 -1.69 -8.97 -18.03
C LYS A 134 -0.26 -8.68 -17.58
N LEU A 135 -0.04 -8.54 -16.27
CA LEU A 135 1.28 -8.33 -15.65
C LEU A 135 2.11 -9.61 -15.45
N GLY A 136 1.57 -10.79 -15.81
CA GLY A 136 2.22 -12.07 -15.54
C GLY A 136 2.29 -12.47 -14.06
N CYS A 137 1.59 -11.76 -13.17
CA CYS A 137 1.60 -11.95 -11.72
C CYS A 137 0.44 -12.82 -11.23
N GLN A 138 0.15 -13.91 -11.95
CA GLN A 138 -0.99 -14.80 -11.67
C GLN A 138 -0.86 -15.49 -10.30
N ASN A 139 0.37 -15.69 -9.83
CA ASN A 139 0.69 -16.22 -8.50
C ASN A 139 0.12 -15.37 -7.35
N LEU A 140 -0.17 -14.08 -7.57
CA LEU A 140 -0.75 -13.19 -6.56
C LEU A 140 -2.27 -13.28 -6.46
N ILE A 141 -2.94 -13.91 -7.42
CA ILE A 141 -4.42 -13.98 -7.46
C ILE A 141 -4.96 -14.73 -6.25
N ARG A 142 -4.44 -15.94 -5.96
CA ARG A 142 -4.92 -16.76 -4.84
C ARG A 142 -4.64 -16.11 -3.48
N PRO A 143 -3.42 -15.63 -3.17
CA PRO A 143 -3.17 -14.90 -1.93
C PRO A 143 -4.10 -13.69 -1.74
N LEU A 144 -4.39 -12.95 -2.81
CA LEU A 144 -5.18 -11.73 -2.71
C LEU A 144 -6.69 -11.98 -2.65
N LEU A 145 -7.23 -12.91 -3.44
CA LEU A 145 -8.68 -13.08 -3.64
C LEU A 145 -9.26 -14.40 -3.12
N GLY A 146 -8.39 -15.36 -2.78
CA GLY A 146 -8.77 -16.62 -2.15
C GLY A 146 -8.85 -16.56 -0.65
#